data_AF-A0A6P8IUK5-F1
#
_entry.id   AF-A0A6P8IUK5-F1
#
_cell.length_a   1.000
_cell.length_b   1.000
_cell.length_c   1.000
_cell.angle_alpha   90.00
_cell.angle_beta   90.00
_cell.angle_gamma   90.00
#
_symmetry.space_group_name_H-M   'P 1'
#
loop_
_entity.id
_entity.type
_entity.pdbx_description
1 polymer ?
#
loop_
_entity_poly.entity_id
_entity_poly.type
_entity_poly.pdbx_seq_one_letter_code
_entity_poly.pdbx_strand_id
1 'polypeptide(L)'
;MPSSIITGAALFLLAHAFLADAGYNACEYSELTKCNNVFMSSFKLPVLQQTVGGVYCHGFQVYANCLSASLCFGKFLDLSRFMILQHMIMDKTLNVCPLHNLWSLKNTVQANKKYRKKIDQIIAVDADDYADCAAKIHRDCTSQMAKDLASNDKMCFGVENFLQCYENHKNSCKAKIYKHFLNTVKKVAKTLVKMFKERKGVMPNC
;
A
#
# COMPACT_ATOMS: atom_id res chain seq x y z
N MET A 1 37.90 -46.41 -36.43
CA MET A 1 36.97 -45.87 -37.43
C MET A 1 35.90 -46.92 -37.67
N PRO A 2 34.58 -46.63 -37.69
CA PRO A 2 33.85 -45.36 -37.60
C PRO A 2 33.50 -45.02 -36.12
N SER A 3 33.29 -43.80 -35.61
CA SER A 3 32.73 -42.52 -36.07
C SER A 3 31.22 -42.56 -36.31
N SER A 4 30.40 -42.24 -35.29
CA SER A 4 29.55 -41.03 -35.33
C SER A 4 28.57 -40.90 -34.15
N ILE A 5 28.76 -39.80 -33.43
CA ILE A 5 27.75 -38.80 -33.03
C ILE A 5 26.74 -39.20 -31.94
N ILE A 6 27.13 -38.89 -30.71
CA ILE A 6 26.23 -38.61 -29.59
C ILE A 6 25.73 -37.17 -29.80
N THR A 7 24.51 -37.02 -30.31
CA THR A 7 23.76 -35.75 -30.31
C THR A 7 22.39 -35.99 -29.76
N GLY A 8 22.07 -35.32 -28.65
CA GLY A 8 20.76 -35.36 -28.03
C GLY A 8 20.81 -34.62 -26.71
N ALA A 9 20.96 -33.31 -26.80
CA ALA A 9 21.02 -32.39 -25.68
C ALA A 9 19.91 -32.68 -24.65
N ALA A 10 20.34 -33.00 -23.44
CA ALA A 10 19.55 -32.79 -22.24
C ALA A 10 19.31 -31.28 -22.10
N LEU A 11 18.21 -30.77 -22.64
CA LEU A 11 17.70 -29.44 -22.36
C LEU A 11 16.18 -29.47 -22.54
N PHE A 12 15.46 -28.80 -21.64
CA PHE A 12 13.99 -28.73 -21.51
C PHE A 12 13.32 -29.81 -20.65
N LEU A 13 13.95 -30.19 -19.53
CA LEU A 13 13.19 -30.33 -18.28
C LEU A 13 12.97 -28.92 -17.71
N LEU A 14 11.78 -28.68 -17.18
CA LEU A 14 11.27 -27.42 -16.60
C LEU A 14 10.51 -26.48 -17.55
N ALA A 15 9.61 -27.04 -18.38
CA ALA A 15 8.31 -26.38 -18.54
C ALA A 15 7.61 -26.43 -17.18
N HIS A 16 7.90 -25.43 -16.34
CA HIS A 16 7.15 -25.22 -15.11
C HIS A 16 5.68 -25.15 -15.52
N ALA A 17 4.92 -26.12 -15.01
CA ALA A 17 3.49 -26.00 -14.91
C ALA A 17 3.20 -24.60 -14.36
N PHE A 18 2.76 -23.70 -15.23
CA PHE A 18 1.99 -22.54 -14.84
C PHE A 18 0.67 -23.11 -14.36
N LEU A 19 0.69 -23.65 -13.14
CA LEU A 19 -0.50 -23.77 -12.33
C LEU A 19 -1.04 -22.35 -12.28
N ALA A 20 -2.16 -22.17 -12.98
CA ALA A 20 -3.01 -21.01 -12.88
C ALA A 20 -3.49 -20.92 -11.43
N ASP A 21 -2.62 -20.41 -10.58
CA ASP A 21 -2.88 -20.22 -9.18
C ASP A 21 -3.76 -18.98 -9.08
N ALA A 22 -5.01 -19.20 -8.70
CA ALA A 22 -6.12 -18.26 -8.80
C ALA A 22 -5.72 -16.80 -8.48
N GLY A 23 -5.87 -15.91 -9.47
CA GLY A 23 -6.42 -14.57 -9.22
C GLY A 23 -5.56 -13.32 -9.45
N TYR A 24 -4.25 -13.41 -9.65
CA TYR A 24 -3.37 -12.22 -9.83
C TYR A 24 -2.27 -12.46 -10.86
N ASN A 25 -1.95 -11.45 -11.66
CA ASN A 25 -0.93 -11.59 -12.70
C ASN A 25 0.50 -11.46 -12.13
N ALA A 26 1.50 -11.98 -12.85
CA ALA A 26 2.89 -11.99 -12.38
C ALA A 26 3.49 -10.58 -12.21
N CYS A 27 3.03 -9.59 -13.00
CA CYS A 27 3.54 -8.23 -12.85
C CYS A 27 3.05 -7.59 -11.55
N GLU A 28 1.82 -7.86 -11.11
CA GLU A 28 1.30 -7.36 -9.84
C GLU A 28 2.13 -7.88 -8.66
N TYR A 29 2.47 -9.18 -8.68
CA TYR A 29 3.32 -9.79 -7.67
C TYR A 29 4.68 -9.08 -7.62
N SER A 30 5.36 -8.97 -8.77
CA SER A 30 6.69 -8.36 -8.85
C SER A 30 6.69 -6.91 -8.37
N GLU A 31 5.74 -6.10 -8.86
CA GLU A 31 5.68 -4.67 -8.58
C GLU A 31 5.30 -4.37 -7.13
N LEU A 32 4.33 -5.11 -6.57
CA LEU A 32 3.96 -4.94 -5.16
C LEU A 32 5.07 -5.41 -4.22
N THR A 33 5.75 -6.53 -4.54
CA THR A 33 6.89 -7.01 -3.75
C THR A 33 8.01 -5.96 -3.75
N LYS A 34 8.37 -5.43 -4.93
CA LYS A 34 9.36 -4.36 -5.07
C LYS A 34 8.98 -3.14 -4.23
N CYS A 35 7.75 -2.66 -4.35
CA CYS A 35 7.33 -1.44 -3.68
C CYS A 35 7.17 -1.61 -2.17
N ASN A 36 6.70 -2.78 -1.69
CA ASN A 36 6.66 -3.07 -0.25
C ASN A 36 8.06 -3.16 0.37
N ASN A 37 9.04 -3.69 -0.36
CA ASN A 37 10.43 -3.72 0.11
C ASN A 37 11.01 -2.31 0.27
N VAL A 38 10.76 -1.41 -0.70
CA VAL A 38 11.16 0.01 -0.62
C VAL A 38 10.44 0.75 0.51
N PHE A 39 9.17 0.43 0.72
CA PHE A 39 8.42 0.98 1.87
C PHE A 39 9.07 0.55 3.19
N MET A 40 9.28 -0.74 3.39
CA MET A 40 9.85 -1.27 4.64
C MET A 40 11.29 -0.84 4.88
N SER A 41 12.10 -0.65 3.84
CA SER A 41 13.48 -0.15 4.03
C SER A 41 13.52 1.26 4.61
N SER A 42 12.48 2.07 4.40
CA SER A 42 12.38 3.42 4.96
C SER A 42 12.35 3.42 6.49
N PHE A 43 11.81 2.37 7.10
CA PHE A 43 11.69 2.22 8.55
C PHE A 43 12.91 1.55 9.21
N LYS A 44 13.89 1.10 8.42
CA LYS A 44 15.13 0.48 8.89
C LYS A 44 16.31 1.47 8.99
N LEU A 45 16.11 2.73 8.63
CA LEU A 45 17.16 3.75 8.70
C LEU A 45 17.51 4.07 10.16
N PRO A 46 18.80 4.32 10.48
CA PRO A 46 19.19 4.69 11.84
C PRO A 46 18.43 5.94 12.31
N VAL A 47 17.77 5.82 13.47
CA VAL A 47 16.89 6.84 14.09
C VAL A 47 17.61 8.16 14.39
N LEU A 48 18.95 8.19 14.34
CA LEU A 48 19.80 9.30 14.78
C LEU A 48 19.63 10.62 14.00
N GLN A 49 18.82 10.68 12.94
CA GLN A 49 18.58 11.91 12.17
C GLN A 49 17.12 12.22 11.83
N GLN A 50 16.14 11.40 12.26
CA GLN A 50 14.74 11.57 11.83
C GLN A 50 13.73 11.33 12.94
N THR A 51 12.68 12.15 12.99
CA THR A 51 11.53 11.92 13.88
C THR A 51 10.69 10.75 13.36
N VAL A 52 9.97 10.06 14.25
CA VAL A 52 9.05 8.96 13.88
C VAL A 52 8.04 9.40 12.80
N GLY A 53 7.52 10.63 12.92
CA GLY A 53 6.65 11.23 11.91
C GLY A 53 7.35 11.47 10.57
N GLY A 54 8.62 11.92 10.59
CA GLY A 54 9.41 12.12 9.37
C GLY A 54 9.64 10.83 8.59
N VAL A 55 10.03 9.75 9.29
CA VAL A 55 10.21 8.41 8.69
C VAL A 55 8.91 7.89 8.09
N TYR A 56 7.79 8.06 8.80
CA TYR A 56 6.47 7.69 8.32
C TYR A 56 6.10 8.42 7.02
N CYS A 57 6.20 9.75 6.99
CA CYS A 57 5.86 10.54 5.80
C CYS A 57 6.78 10.18 4.62
N HIS A 58 8.08 9.98 4.88
CA HIS A 58 9.02 9.54 3.87
C HIS A 58 8.65 8.17 3.29
N GLY A 59 8.35 7.19 4.16
CA GLY A 59 7.94 5.84 3.78
C GLY A 59 6.75 5.84 2.83
N PHE A 60 5.66 6.55 3.20
CA PHE A 60 4.49 6.64 2.34
C PHE A 60 4.77 7.37 1.01
N GLN A 61 5.59 8.41 1.02
CA GLN A 61 5.98 9.10 -0.21
C GLN A 61 6.77 8.18 -1.15
N VAL A 62 7.76 7.43 -0.67
CA VAL A 62 8.53 6.52 -1.53
C VAL A 62 7.66 5.37 -2.03
N TYR A 63 6.74 4.87 -1.21
CA TYR A 63 5.83 3.81 -1.63
C TYR A 63 4.87 4.28 -2.73
N ALA A 64 4.28 5.46 -2.58
CA ALA A 64 3.44 6.07 -3.60
C ALA A 64 4.18 6.31 -4.91
N ASN A 65 5.42 6.82 -4.83
CA ASN A 65 6.26 7.01 -6.01
C ASN A 65 6.50 5.68 -6.73
N CYS A 66 6.87 4.63 -6.00
CA CYS A 66 7.09 3.29 -6.56
C CYS A 66 5.84 2.74 -7.25
N LEU A 67 4.68 2.82 -6.58
CA LEU A 67 3.41 2.32 -7.12
C LEU A 67 2.97 3.09 -8.38
N SER A 68 3.25 4.40 -8.45
CA SER A 68 2.88 5.25 -9.58
C SER A 68 3.80 5.10 -10.80
N ALA A 69 5.07 4.72 -10.59
CA ALA A 69 6.04 4.50 -11.66
C ALA A 69 5.81 3.20 -12.45
N SER A 70 5.03 2.28 -11.88
CA SER A 70 4.76 0.99 -12.49
C SER A 70 3.80 1.09 -13.69
N LEU A 71 4.18 0.48 -14.83
CA LEU A 71 3.31 0.32 -16.00
C LEU A 71 2.38 -0.89 -15.90
N CYS A 72 2.50 -1.70 -14.83
CA CYS A 72 1.64 -2.83 -14.58
C CYS A 72 0.23 -2.35 -14.15
N PHE A 73 -0.78 -3.11 -14.55
CA PHE A 73 -2.16 -2.92 -14.12
C PHE A 73 -2.77 -4.25 -13.71
N GLY A 74 -3.69 -4.19 -12.75
CA GLY A 74 -4.37 -5.35 -12.23
C GLY A 74 -5.11 -5.01 -10.95
N LYS A 75 -6.01 -5.91 -10.54
CA LYS A 75 -6.92 -5.66 -9.42
C LYS A 75 -6.15 -5.35 -8.14
N PHE A 76 -5.14 -6.14 -7.79
CA PHE A 76 -4.37 -5.97 -6.55
C PHE A 76 -3.55 -4.69 -6.55
N LEU A 77 -2.82 -4.42 -7.63
CA LEU A 77 -2.01 -3.22 -7.72
C LEU A 77 -2.86 -1.95 -7.75
N ASP A 78 -3.98 -1.96 -8.47
CA ASP A 78 -4.85 -0.79 -8.55
C ASP A 78 -5.62 -0.54 -7.24
N LEU A 79 -6.05 -1.60 -6.52
CA LEU A 79 -6.60 -1.42 -5.17
C LEU A 79 -5.55 -0.83 -4.22
N SER A 80 -4.29 -1.29 -4.31
CA SER A 80 -3.20 -0.79 -3.47
C SER A 80 -2.94 0.69 -3.74
N ARG A 81 -2.80 1.09 -5.01
CA ARG A 81 -2.67 2.50 -5.42
C ARG A 81 -3.83 3.35 -4.91
N PHE A 82 -5.07 2.87 -5.06
CA PHE A 82 -6.24 3.57 -4.56
C PHE A 82 -6.20 3.74 -3.04
N MET A 83 -5.92 2.69 -2.28
CA MET A 83 -5.87 2.76 -0.81
C MET A 83 -4.76 3.70 -0.32
N ILE A 84 -3.57 3.64 -0.92
CA ILE A 84 -2.46 4.53 -0.56
C ILE A 84 -2.77 5.98 -0.89
N LEU A 85 -3.43 6.26 -2.02
CA LEU A 85 -3.90 7.61 -2.33
C LEU A 85 -4.88 8.12 -1.27
N GLN A 86 -5.84 7.29 -0.86
CA GLN A 86 -6.81 7.65 0.19
C GLN A 86 -6.13 7.98 1.52
N HIS A 87 -5.16 7.16 1.89
CA HIS A 87 -4.38 7.32 3.11
C HIS A 87 -3.55 8.60 3.08
N MET A 88 -2.83 8.86 1.98
CA MET A 88 -2.01 10.06 1.87
C MET A 88 -2.83 11.37 1.73
N ILE A 89 -4.05 11.30 1.18
CA ILE A 89 -4.99 12.42 1.23
C ILE A 89 -5.29 12.73 2.71
N MET A 90 -5.69 11.74 3.50
CA MET A 90 -5.93 11.94 4.95
C MET A 90 -4.72 12.54 5.67
N ASP A 91 -3.52 12.03 5.38
CA ASP A 91 -2.29 12.54 5.99
C ASP A 91 -2.10 14.04 5.68
N LYS A 92 -2.39 14.45 4.44
CA LYS A 92 -2.24 15.84 3.99
C LYS A 92 -3.33 16.74 4.57
N THR A 93 -4.61 16.33 4.47
CA THR A 93 -5.76 17.11 4.93
C THR A 93 -5.76 17.31 6.44
N LEU A 94 -5.34 16.31 7.22
CA LEU A 94 -5.29 16.36 8.69
C LEU A 94 -3.93 16.84 9.23
N ASN A 95 -3.07 17.34 8.35
CA ASN A 95 -1.77 17.92 8.68
C ASN A 95 -0.84 16.96 9.45
N VAL A 96 -0.82 15.69 9.06
CA VAL A 96 0.17 14.68 9.51
C VAL A 96 1.39 14.73 8.62
N CYS A 97 1.19 14.73 7.30
CA CYS A 97 2.23 14.86 6.29
C CYS A 97 1.84 15.92 5.24
N PRO A 98 1.88 17.22 5.58
CA PRO A 98 1.39 18.29 4.71
C PRO A 98 2.13 18.38 3.37
N LEU A 99 3.38 17.91 3.34
CA LEU A 99 4.26 17.98 2.16
C LEU A 99 4.14 16.77 1.22
N HIS A 100 3.21 15.84 1.46
CA HIS A 100 2.95 14.76 0.52
C HIS A 100 2.65 15.29 -0.89
N ASN A 101 3.37 14.77 -1.87
CA ASN A 101 3.11 14.97 -3.28
C ASN A 101 2.23 13.83 -3.80
N LEU A 102 0.99 14.15 -4.12
CA LEU A 102 -0.03 13.20 -4.55
C LEU A 102 -0.15 13.09 -6.08
N TRP A 103 0.53 13.94 -6.84
CA TRP A 103 0.23 14.17 -8.26
C TRP A 103 0.35 12.90 -9.10
N SER A 104 1.51 12.22 -9.04
CA SER A 104 1.75 11.01 -9.85
C SER A 104 0.77 9.90 -9.50
N LEU A 105 0.61 9.61 -8.21
CA LEU A 105 -0.30 8.55 -7.76
C LEU A 105 -1.76 8.88 -8.10
N LYS A 106 -2.19 10.13 -7.90
CA LYS A 106 -3.54 10.60 -8.25
C LYS A 106 -3.81 10.40 -9.75
N ASN A 107 -2.88 10.79 -10.61
CA ASN A 107 -3.02 10.61 -12.06
C ASN A 107 -3.09 9.13 -12.44
N THR A 108 -2.22 8.28 -11.88
CA THR A 108 -2.25 6.83 -12.13
C THR A 108 -3.59 6.22 -11.74
N VAL A 109 -4.16 6.58 -10.58
CA VAL A 109 -5.45 6.02 -10.17
C VAL A 109 -6.62 6.59 -10.98
N GLN A 110 -6.59 7.87 -11.36
CA GLN A 110 -7.62 8.50 -12.20
C GLN A 110 -7.62 7.98 -13.66
N ALA A 111 -6.49 7.49 -14.16
CA ALA A 111 -6.41 6.84 -15.47
C ALA A 111 -7.29 5.59 -15.53
N ASN A 112 -7.46 4.87 -14.41
CA ASN A 112 -8.36 3.73 -14.33
C ASN A 112 -9.82 4.19 -14.13
N LYS A 113 -10.65 4.03 -15.18
CA LYS A 113 -12.08 4.42 -15.19
C LYS A 113 -12.88 3.89 -13.99
N LYS A 114 -12.54 2.69 -13.47
CA LYS A 114 -13.21 2.07 -12.32
C LYS A 114 -13.01 2.86 -11.02
N TYR A 115 -11.82 3.43 -10.83
CA TYR A 115 -11.47 4.17 -9.61
C TYR A 115 -11.64 5.67 -9.76
N ARG A 116 -11.66 6.21 -10.98
CA ARG A 116 -11.94 7.63 -11.26
C ARG A 116 -13.17 8.15 -10.53
N LYS A 117 -14.34 7.51 -10.72
CA LYS A 117 -15.59 7.92 -10.05
C LYS A 117 -15.52 7.89 -8.52
N LYS A 118 -14.75 6.96 -7.95
CA LYS A 118 -14.55 6.88 -6.50
C LYS A 118 -13.67 8.03 -6.02
N ILE A 119 -12.59 8.32 -6.74
CA ILE A 119 -11.71 9.47 -6.43
C ILE A 119 -12.47 10.78 -6.48
N ASP A 120 -13.32 11.00 -7.48
CA ASP A 120 -14.06 12.26 -7.61
C ASP A 120 -14.95 12.50 -6.38
N GLN A 121 -15.55 11.44 -5.82
CA GLN A 121 -16.30 11.51 -4.55
C GLN A 121 -15.42 11.84 -3.35
N ILE A 122 -14.16 11.41 -3.35
CA ILE A 122 -13.20 11.68 -2.27
C ILE A 122 -12.68 13.11 -2.32
N ILE A 123 -12.31 13.60 -3.50
CA ILE A 123 -11.82 14.96 -3.67
C ILE A 123 -12.90 15.98 -3.28
N ALA A 124 -14.17 15.65 -3.55
CA ALA A 124 -15.31 16.46 -3.12
C ALA A 124 -15.47 16.55 -1.58
N VAL A 125 -14.88 15.62 -0.82
CA VAL A 125 -14.85 15.62 0.66
C VAL A 125 -13.62 16.36 1.19
N ASP A 126 -12.54 16.46 0.42
CA ASP A 126 -11.23 16.99 0.86
C ASP A 126 -11.17 18.52 1.00
N ALA A 127 -11.98 19.27 0.24
CA ALA A 127 -11.75 20.70 0.03
C ALA A 127 -11.79 21.59 1.30
N ASP A 128 -12.50 21.21 2.37
CA ASP A 128 -12.66 22.03 3.59
C ASP A 128 -12.94 21.23 4.89
N ASP A 129 -12.61 19.93 4.95
CA ASP A 129 -13.11 19.02 6.01
C ASP A 129 -12.12 18.78 7.18
N TYR A 130 -11.14 19.67 7.42
CA TYR A 130 -10.29 19.53 8.62
C TYR A 130 -11.16 19.46 9.88
N ALA A 131 -10.95 18.41 10.68
CA ALA A 131 -11.68 18.20 11.92
C ALA A 131 -10.72 17.72 13.00
N ASP A 132 -10.65 18.44 14.12
CA ASP A 132 -9.72 18.12 15.21
C ASP A 132 -9.88 16.69 15.75
N CYS A 133 -11.12 16.19 15.85
CA CYS A 133 -11.36 14.81 16.26
C CYS A 133 -10.75 13.80 15.28
N ALA A 134 -10.84 14.06 13.98
CA ALA A 134 -10.27 13.21 12.95
C ALA A 134 -8.75 13.29 12.96
N ALA A 135 -8.19 14.50 13.08
CA ALA A 135 -6.75 14.73 13.14
C ALA A 135 -6.10 14.05 14.33
N LYS A 136 -6.72 14.13 15.52
CA LYS A 136 -6.23 13.44 16.72
C LYS A 136 -6.19 11.94 16.53
N ILE A 137 -7.31 11.32 16.13
CA ILE A 137 -7.38 9.87 15.90
C ILE A 137 -6.38 9.44 14.82
N HIS A 138 -6.29 10.19 13.72
CA HIS A 138 -5.37 9.86 12.64
C HIS A 138 -3.91 9.92 13.11
N ARG A 139 -3.50 10.99 13.79
CA ARG A 139 -2.15 11.12 14.38
C ARG A 139 -1.82 9.99 15.34
N ASP A 140 -2.77 9.61 16.20
CA ASP A 140 -2.59 8.52 17.16
C ASP A 140 -2.35 7.18 16.41
N CYS A 141 -3.21 6.86 15.43
CA CYS A 141 -3.09 5.62 14.67
C CYS A 141 -1.85 5.57 13.77
N THR A 142 -1.47 6.67 13.13
CA THR A 142 -0.28 6.73 12.26
C THR A 142 1.01 6.70 13.07
N SER A 143 1.03 7.35 14.24
CA SER A 143 2.15 7.26 15.18
C SER A 143 2.36 5.83 15.68
N GLN A 144 1.29 5.11 15.99
CA GLN A 144 1.38 3.71 16.37
C GLN A 144 1.90 2.85 15.21
N MET A 145 1.36 3.03 14.01
CA MET A 145 1.82 2.32 12.80
C MET A 145 3.31 2.54 12.55
N ALA A 146 3.79 3.79 12.66
CA ALA A 146 5.19 4.12 12.45
C ALA A 146 6.11 3.41 13.46
N LYS A 147 5.70 3.34 14.73
CA LYS A 147 6.42 2.58 15.77
C LYS A 147 6.43 1.08 15.48
N ASP A 148 5.28 0.52 15.08
CA ASP A 148 5.16 -0.90 14.75
C ASP A 148 6.07 -1.27 13.57
N LEU A 149 6.09 -0.47 12.50
CA LEU A 149 6.93 -0.70 11.32
C LEU A 149 8.43 -0.50 11.58
N ALA A 150 8.79 0.36 12.53
CA ALA A 150 10.19 0.57 12.92
C ALA A 150 10.72 -0.52 13.86
N SER A 151 9.85 -1.10 14.69
CA SER A 151 10.23 -2.11 15.70
C SER A 151 10.02 -3.55 15.24
N ASN A 152 9.27 -3.77 14.17
CA ASN A 152 8.90 -5.09 13.68
C ASN A 152 9.12 -5.17 12.16
N ASP A 153 9.81 -6.22 11.72
CA ASP A 153 10.08 -6.44 10.30
C ASP A 153 8.86 -7.00 9.53
N LYS A 154 7.78 -7.34 10.23
CA LYS A 154 6.49 -7.78 9.67
C LYS A 154 5.62 -6.58 9.30
N MET A 155 5.60 -6.24 8.02
CA MET A 155 4.78 -5.13 7.51
C MET A 155 3.30 -5.30 7.87
N CYS A 156 2.76 -6.52 7.80
CA CYS A 156 1.35 -6.74 8.09
C CYS A 156 0.96 -6.53 9.55
N PHE A 157 1.89 -6.70 10.50
CA PHE A 157 1.61 -6.39 11.90
C PHE A 157 1.27 -4.90 12.07
N GLY A 158 2.10 -4.01 11.53
CA GLY A 158 1.85 -2.56 11.57
C GLY A 158 0.58 -2.17 10.81
N VAL A 159 0.31 -2.79 9.66
CA VAL A 159 -0.93 -2.55 8.90
C VAL A 159 -2.16 -3.01 9.70
N GLU A 160 -2.15 -4.20 10.27
CA GLU A 160 -3.29 -4.72 11.04
C GLU A 160 -3.58 -3.87 12.29
N ASN A 161 -2.55 -3.46 13.02
CA ASN A 161 -2.69 -2.57 14.16
C ASN A 161 -3.24 -1.20 13.77
N PHE A 162 -2.82 -0.65 12.63
CA PHE A 162 -3.38 0.58 12.09
C PHE A 162 -4.89 0.45 11.81
N LEU A 163 -5.31 -0.65 11.17
CA LEU A 163 -6.73 -0.91 10.91
C LEU A 163 -7.52 -1.08 12.21
N GLN A 164 -6.95 -1.80 13.18
CA GLN A 164 -7.58 -2.01 14.48
C GLN A 164 -7.71 -0.70 15.27
N CYS A 165 -6.72 0.20 15.19
CA CYS A 165 -6.77 1.52 15.82
C CYS A 165 -8.00 2.31 15.34
N TYR A 166 -8.25 2.36 14.03
CA TYR A 166 -9.43 3.02 13.48
C TYR A 166 -10.75 2.38 13.94
N GLU A 167 -10.80 1.05 14.04
CA GLU A 167 -12.00 0.35 14.50
C GLU A 167 -12.31 0.61 15.97
N ASN A 168 -11.28 0.74 16.82
CA ASN A 168 -11.43 1.12 18.22
C ASN A 168 -12.03 2.53 18.35
N HIS A 169 -11.77 3.41 17.40
CA HIS A 169 -12.29 4.78 17.34
C HIS A 169 -13.54 4.95 16.45
N LYS A 170 -14.20 3.86 16.03
CA LYS A 170 -15.26 3.92 14.99
C LYS A 170 -16.41 4.90 15.26
N ASN A 171 -16.69 5.18 16.54
CA ASN A 171 -17.77 6.08 16.97
C ASN A 171 -17.26 7.41 17.55
N SER A 172 -15.95 7.66 17.54
CA SER A 172 -15.32 8.77 18.27
C SER A 172 -15.35 10.12 17.53
N CYS A 173 -15.66 10.13 16.22
CA CYS A 173 -15.68 11.37 15.42
C CYS A 173 -16.80 11.32 14.38
N LYS A 174 -17.58 12.41 14.27
CA LYS A 174 -18.73 12.51 13.35
C LYS A 174 -18.39 13.16 12.01
N ALA A 175 -17.17 13.71 11.87
CA ALA A 175 -16.72 14.41 10.68
C ALA A 175 -16.84 13.54 9.41
N LYS A 176 -17.17 14.18 8.29
CA LYS A 176 -17.40 13.50 7.00
C LYS A 176 -16.13 12.81 6.50
N ILE A 177 -15.00 13.51 6.50
CA ILE A 177 -13.68 12.96 6.16
C ILE A 177 -13.34 11.68 6.94
N TYR A 178 -13.58 11.67 8.26
CA TYR A 178 -13.31 10.51 9.10
C TYR A 178 -14.22 9.34 8.75
N LYS A 179 -15.54 9.57 8.64
CA LYS A 179 -16.50 8.53 8.26
C LYS A 179 -16.20 7.95 6.88
N HIS A 180 -15.84 8.81 5.93
CA HIS A 180 -15.45 8.40 4.59
C HIS A 180 -14.22 7.49 4.64
N PHE A 181 -13.15 7.93 5.29
CA PHE A 181 -11.93 7.14 5.39
C PHE A 181 -12.13 5.82 6.16
N LEU A 182 -12.87 5.83 7.27
CA LEU A 182 -13.19 4.62 8.02
C LEU A 182 -13.96 3.61 7.15
N ASN A 183 -14.87 4.07 6.30
CA ASN A 183 -15.58 3.20 5.35
C ASN A 183 -14.63 2.62 4.28
N THR A 184 -13.66 3.41 3.80
CA THR A 184 -12.61 2.93 2.89
C THR A 184 -11.74 1.87 3.57
N VAL A 185 -11.28 2.11 4.79
CA VAL A 185 -10.51 1.17 5.62
C VAL A 185 -11.27 -0.15 5.78
N LYS A 186 -12.55 -0.08 6.16
CA LYS A 186 -13.42 -1.27 6.35
C LYS A 186 -13.58 -2.13 5.10
N LYS A 187 -13.65 -1.51 3.92
CA LYS A 187 -13.96 -2.22 2.67
C LYS A 187 -12.70 -2.57 1.88
N VAL A 188 -11.85 -1.57 1.63
CA VAL A 188 -10.70 -1.69 0.73
C VAL A 188 -9.50 -2.25 1.46
N ALA A 189 -9.11 -1.69 2.61
CA ALA A 189 -7.91 -2.14 3.31
C ALA A 189 -8.07 -3.59 3.82
N LYS A 190 -9.24 -3.97 4.37
CA LYS A 190 -9.51 -5.37 4.74
C LYS A 190 -9.46 -6.32 3.54
N THR A 191 -9.95 -5.90 2.38
CA THR A 191 -9.82 -6.68 1.15
C THR A 191 -8.34 -6.84 0.78
N LEU A 192 -7.56 -5.76 0.79
CA LEU A 192 -6.12 -5.81 0.50
C LEU A 192 -5.35 -6.72 1.46
N VAL A 193 -5.61 -6.65 2.77
CA VAL A 193 -4.98 -7.55 3.75
C VAL A 193 -5.28 -9.01 3.43
N LYS A 194 -6.53 -9.34 3.06
CA LYS A 194 -6.87 -10.69 2.61
C LYS A 194 -6.06 -11.09 1.36
N MET A 195 -5.97 -10.20 0.37
CA MET A 195 -5.20 -10.46 -0.86
C MET A 195 -3.70 -10.68 -0.58
N PHE A 196 -3.11 -9.89 0.33
CA PHE A 196 -1.71 -10.08 0.75
C PHE A 196 -1.50 -11.41 1.47
N LYS A 197 -2.43 -11.82 2.34
CA LYS A 197 -2.35 -13.14 3.02
C LYS A 197 -2.49 -14.32 2.06
N GLU A 198 -3.33 -14.18 1.03
CA GLU A 198 -3.51 -15.20 -0.01
C GLU A 198 -2.28 -15.29 -0.93
N ARG A 199 -1.56 -14.18 -1.13
CA ARG A 199 -0.34 -14.12 -1.96
C ARG A 199 0.91 -13.90 -1.12
N LYS A 200 1.37 -15.00 -0.50
CA LYS A 200 2.62 -15.05 0.28
C LYS A 200 3.80 -14.45 -0.47
N GLY A 201 4.66 -13.73 0.23
CA GLY A 201 5.89 -13.15 -0.32
C GLY A 201 5.71 -11.76 -0.95
N VAL A 202 4.48 -11.31 -1.22
CA VAL A 202 4.24 -9.95 -1.73
C VAL A 202 4.47 -8.90 -0.65
N MET A 203 4.01 -9.18 0.58
CA MET A 203 4.22 -8.31 1.73
C MET A 203 5.38 -8.89 2.57
N PRO A 204 6.43 -8.10 2.88
CA PRO A 204 7.58 -8.60 3.62
C PRO A 204 7.18 -9.15 4.98
N ASN A 205 7.62 -10.38 5.26
CA ASN A 205 7.40 -11.10 6.51
C ASN A 205 5.91 -11.19 6.91
N CYS A 206 5.05 -11.32 5.91
CA CYS A 206 3.67 -11.75 5.99
C CYS A 206 3.43 -12.97 5.06
#